data_AF-A0A2P8IAH6-F1
#
_entry.id   AF-A0A2P8IAH6-F1
#
_cell.length_a   1.000
_cell.length_b   1.000
_cell.length_c   1.000
_cell.angle_alpha   90.00
_cell.angle_beta   90.00
_cell.angle_gamma   90.00
#
_symmetry.space_group_name_H-M   'P 1'
#
loop_
_entity.id
_entity.type
_entity.pdbx_description
1 polymer ?
#
loop_
_entity_poly.entity_id
_entity_poly.type
_entity_poly.pdbx_seq_one_letter_code
_entity_poly.pdbx_strand_id
1 'polypeptide(L)'
;MLGDVSAADTEGEINAPVAVPRLVLCAVDEPLARAWLAVAEGRTGVEVHRGSVLDIVAEAVVSPANSSGWMRGGIDAVYARAFPQVEGNVRSAVLGLHGGELPVGEALVVPTGEPEPEWLISAPTMRQPGELLPEDTVHPYLAARAVLRLWLAGRLDDGRPLRSVVRTIAMPGLGTGVGGVAPATCARQVAAAWDEVFSPLPSR
;
A
#
# COMPACT_ATOMS: atom_id res chain seq x y z
N MET A 1 27.73 -48.01 14.64
CA MET A 1 26.62 -47.62 15.53
C MET A 1 26.16 -46.26 15.07
N LEU A 2 24.85 -46.13 14.85
CA LEU A 2 24.22 -44.99 14.19
C LEU A 2 24.32 -43.73 15.06
N GLY A 3 24.65 -42.61 14.41
CA GLY A 3 24.66 -41.28 15.03
C GLY A 3 23.23 -40.79 15.24
N ASP A 4 22.99 -40.28 16.44
CA ASP A 4 21.76 -39.66 16.89
C ASP A 4 21.54 -38.35 16.10
N VAL A 5 20.47 -38.29 15.31
CA VAL A 5 20.04 -37.05 14.63
C VAL A 5 19.01 -36.41 15.55
N SER A 6 19.46 -35.39 16.28
CA SER A 6 18.63 -34.52 17.11
C SER A 6 17.49 -33.91 16.29
N ALA A 7 16.28 -34.42 16.51
CA ALA A 7 15.03 -33.83 16.04
C ALA A 7 14.64 -32.68 16.97
N ALA A 8 15.29 -31.53 16.79
CA ALA A 8 14.94 -30.30 17.50
C ALA A 8 15.45 -29.12 16.70
N ASP A 9 14.75 -28.72 15.63
CA ASP A 9 14.91 -27.42 14.95
C ASP A 9 13.81 -27.21 13.88
N THR A 10 12.54 -27.40 14.23
CA THR A 10 11.44 -27.11 13.26
C THR A 10 10.18 -26.51 13.87
N GLU A 11 10.03 -26.50 15.20
CA GLU A 11 8.84 -25.96 15.85
C GLU A 11 8.96 -24.46 16.21
N GLY A 12 10.18 -23.90 16.20
CA GLY A 12 10.46 -22.52 16.62
C GLY A 12 10.14 -21.43 15.60
N GLU A 13 10.04 -21.75 14.30
CA GLU A 13 9.75 -20.77 13.25
C GLU A 13 8.25 -20.56 12.99
N ILE A 14 7.38 -21.44 13.52
CA ILE A 14 5.95 -21.49 13.15
C ILE A 14 5.10 -20.47 13.94
N ASN A 15 5.65 -19.86 15.00
CA ASN A 15 4.94 -18.94 15.91
C ASN A 15 5.56 -17.55 16.02
N ALA A 16 6.46 -17.16 15.12
CA ALA A 16 6.89 -15.76 15.06
C ALA A 16 5.68 -14.89 14.68
N PRO A 17 5.34 -13.84 15.45
CA PRO A 17 4.26 -12.94 15.06
C PRO A 17 4.56 -12.37 13.68
N VAL A 18 3.59 -12.45 12.76
CA VAL A 18 3.70 -11.87 11.42
C VAL A 18 4.02 -10.38 11.61
N ALA A 19 5.21 -9.96 11.17
CA ALA A 19 5.59 -8.55 11.24
C ALA A 19 4.62 -7.75 10.35
N VAL A 20 3.95 -6.76 10.94
CA VAL A 20 3.03 -5.84 10.24
C VAL A 20 3.62 -4.44 10.20
N PRO A 21 3.34 -3.63 9.15
CA PRO A 21 3.73 -2.23 9.14
C PRO A 21 2.88 -1.43 10.13
N ARG A 22 3.36 -0.25 10.51
CA ARG A 22 2.48 0.81 11.02
C ARG A 22 1.78 1.46 9.82
N LEU A 23 0.52 1.11 9.59
CA LEU A 23 -0.30 1.67 8.52
C LEU A 23 -1.18 2.81 9.06
N VAL A 24 -0.94 4.03 8.59
CA VAL A 24 -1.72 5.22 8.96
C VAL A 24 -2.70 5.55 7.83
N LEU A 25 -3.97 5.23 8.05
CA LEU A 25 -5.07 5.51 7.12
C LEU A 25 -5.48 6.99 7.26
N CYS A 26 -5.18 7.77 6.23
CA CYS A 26 -5.38 9.21 6.23
C CYS A 26 -6.65 9.57 5.45
N ALA A 27 -7.39 10.54 5.97
CA ALA A 27 -8.58 11.07 5.31
C ALA A 27 -8.74 12.56 5.60
N VAL A 28 -8.88 13.36 4.54
CA VAL A 28 -9.17 14.80 4.63
C VAL A 28 -10.67 15.08 4.77
N ASP A 29 -11.53 14.14 4.38
CA ASP A 29 -12.98 14.22 4.52
C ASP A 29 -13.50 13.31 5.65
N GLU A 30 -14.53 13.79 6.34
CA GLU A 30 -15.12 13.10 7.49
C GLU A 30 -15.78 11.75 7.15
N PRO A 31 -16.48 11.57 6.01
CA PRO A 31 -17.02 10.26 5.62
C PRO A 31 -15.96 9.16 5.54
N LEU A 32 -14.82 9.44 4.91
CA LEU A 32 -13.72 8.49 4.83
C LEU A 32 -13.02 8.29 6.17
N ALA A 33 -12.77 9.36 6.93
CA ALA A 33 -12.17 9.26 8.25
C ALA A 33 -13.00 8.36 9.18
N ARG A 34 -14.33 8.48 9.13
CA ARG A 34 -15.25 7.63 9.90
C ARG A 34 -15.19 6.18 9.43
N ALA A 35 -15.14 5.95 8.13
CA ALA A 35 -15.05 4.59 7.57
C ALA A 35 -13.74 3.90 7.99
N TRP A 36 -12.63 4.65 8.10
CA TRP A 36 -11.35 4.14 8.59
C TRP A 36 -11.36 3.67 10.03
N LEU A 37 -12.21 4.23 10.91
CA LEU A 37 -12.30 3.77 12.30
C LEU A 37 -12.67 2.30 12.39
N ALA A 38 -13.57 1.83 11.51
CA ALA A 38 -13.95 0.42 11.44
C ALA A 38 -12.82 -0.49 10.92
N VAL A 39 -11.85 0.07 10.19
CA VAL A 39 -10.66 -0.67 9.73
C VAL A 39 -9.66 -0.80 10.88
N ALA A 40 -9.38 0.29 11.60
CA ALA A 40 -8.45 0.26 12.72
C ALA A 40 -8.96 -0.58 13.91
N GLU A 41 -10.28 -0.68 14.10
CA GLU A 41 -10.87 -1.50 15.14
C GLU A 41 -10.47 -2.97 15.00
N GLY A 42 -9.78 -3.50 16.02
CA GLY A 42 -9.34 -4.90 16.07
C GLY A 42 -8.09 -5.23 15.25
N ARG A 43 -7.45 -4.27 14.56
CA ARG A 43 -6.25 -4.50 13.74
C ARG A 43 -5.03 -3.82 14.35
N THR A 44 -4.13 -4.61 14.94
CA THR A 44 -2.84 -4.12 15.41
C THR A 44 -2.01 -3.56 14.25
N GLY A 45 -1.41 -2.38 14.45
CA GLY A 45 -0.59 -1.72 13.42
C GLY A 45 -1.39 -0.80 12.49
N VAL A 46 -2.71 -0.73 12.60
CA VAL A 46 -3.54 0.20 11.80
C VAL A 46 -4.00 1.37 12.66
N GLU A 47 -3.72 2.58 12.19
CA GLU A 47 -4.11 3.84 12.83
C GLU A 47 -4.90 4.72 11.86
N VAL A 48 -5.68 5.67 12.39
CA VAL A 48 -6.45 6.62 11.58
C VAL A 48 -5.96 8.03 11.85
N HIS A 49 -5.69 8.77 10.78
CA HIS A 49 -5.39 10.20 10.83
C HIS A 49 -6.45 11.01 10.08
N ARG A 50 -6.97 12.05 10.74
CA ARG A 50 -7.85 13.05 10.13
C ARG A 50 -7.00 14.17 9.56
N GLY A 51 -6.63 14.05 8.30
CA GLY A 51 -5.78 15.00 7.61
C GLY A 51 -5.11 14.39 6.38
N SER A 52 -4.11 15.09 5.89
CA SER A 52 -3.33 14.67 4.75
C SER A 52 -2.37 13.54 5.13
N VAL A 53 -2.10 12.66 4.16
CA VAL A 53 -0.96 11.73 4.22
C VAL A 53 0.38 12.43 4.46
N LEU A 54 0.51 13.69 4.03
CA LEU A 54 1.72 14.50 4.21
C LEU A 54 1.88 15.05 5.63
N ASP A 55 0.87 14.90 6.50
CA ASP A 55 0.96 15.29 7.92
C ASP A 55 1.67 14.20 8.74
N ILE A 56 1.91 13.02 8.13
CA ILE A 56 2.46 11.85 8.80
C ILE A 56 3.96 11.75 8.55
N VAL A 57 4.71 11.69 9.64
CA VAL A 57 6.11 11.23 9.68
C VAL A 57 6.12 9.73 9.32
N ALA A 58 6.34 9.43 8.04
CA ALA A 58 6.29 8.10 7.47
C ALA A 58 7.41 7.90 6.45
N GLU A 59 7.98 6.69 6.39
CA GLU A 59 8.99 6.38 5.39
C GLU A 59 8.38 6.18 3.99
N ALA A 60 7.10 5.81 3.90
CA ALA A 60 6.41 5.65 2.63
C ALA A 60 5.00 6.26 2.60
N VAL A 61 4.61 6.80 1.45
CA VAL A 61 3.24 7.18 1.10
C VAL A 61 2.68 6.31 -0.02
N VAL A 62 1.36 6.09 -0.03
CA VAL A 62 0.68 5.33 -1.10
C VAL A 62 0.02 6.27 -2.11
N SER A 63 0.27 6.01 -3.40
CA SER A 63 -0.39 6.65 -4.53
C SER A 63 -1.43 5.70 -5.16
N PRO A 64 -2.74 5.99 -5.02
CA PRO A 64 -3.81 5.27 -5.71
C PRO A 64 -3.86 5.66 -7.20
N ALA A 65 -2.80 5.32 -7.92
CA ALA A 65 -2.49 5.82 -9.25
C ALA A 65 -3.44 5.33 -10.37
N ASN A 66 -3.15 5.76 -11.59
CA ASN A 66 -3.56 5.09 -12.82
C ASN A 66 -2.42 4.20 -13.35
N SER A 67 -2.76 3.23 -14.21
CA SER A 67 -1.78 2.30 -14.78
C SER A 67 -0.67 2.94 -15.62
N SER A 68 -0.86 4.17 -16.09
CA SER A 68 0.19 4.93 -16.80
C SER A 68 1.12 5.72 -15.88
N GLY A 69 0.85 5.82 -14.57
CA GLY A 69 1.70 6.55 -13.62
C GLY A 69 1.63 8.07 -13.72
N TRP A 70 0.59 8.64 -14.34
CA TRP A 70 0.41 10.10 -14.37
C TRP A 70 -0.12 10.63 -13.05
N MET A 71 0.42 11.73 -12.54
CA MET A 71 0.13 12.23 -11.19
C MET A 71 -0.59 13.58 -11.20
N ARG A 72 -1.69 13.66 -11.97
CA ARG A 72 -2.35 14.94 -12.31
C ARG A 72 -3.65 15.22 -11.56
N GLY A 73 -4.17 14.26 -10.79
CA GLY A 73 -5.46 14.39 -10.11
C GLY A 73 -5.42 13.93 -8.66
N GLY A 74 -6.40 14.38 -7.87
CA GLY A 74 -6.57 13.98 -6.48
C GLY A 74 -5.30 14.11 -5.65
N ILE A 75 -5.00 13.07 -4.87
CA ILE A 75 -3.80 13.02 -4.04
C ILE A 75 -2.51 12.96 -4.86
N ASP A 76 -2.52 12.38 -6.06
CA ASP A 76 -1.32 12.30 -6.90
C ASP A 76 -0.83 13.68 -7.32
N ALA A 77 -1.75 14.62 -7.59
CA ALA A 77 -1.40 16.02 -7.85
C ALA A 77 -0.76 16.71 -6.63
N VAL A 78 -1.12 16.28 -5.41
CA VAL A 78 -0.50 16.79 -4.17
C VAL A 78 0.92 16.25 -4.06
N TYR A 79 1.12 14.94 -4.32
CA TYR A 79 2.46 14.35 -4.33
C TYR A 79 3.36 14.94 -5.42
N ALA A 80 2.86 15.15 -6.64
CA ALA A 80 3.65 15.76 -7.71
C ALA A 80 4.12 17.19 -7.38
N ARG A 81 3.35 17.93 -6.57
CA ARG A 81 3.74 19.26 -6.07
C ARG A 81 4.72 19.19 -4.91
N ALA A 82 4.54 18.23 -4.00
CA ALA A 82 5.39 18.04 -2.84
C ALA A 82 6.75 17.44 -3.20
N PHE A 83 6.79 16.56 -4.20
CA PHE A 83 7.95 15.76 -4.59
C PHE A 83 8.21 15.93 -6.09
N PRO A 84 8.94 16.97 -6.53
CA PRO A 84 9.03 17.35 -7.95
C PRO A 84 9.56 16.26 -8.89
N GLN A 85 10.34 15.29 -8.39
CA GLN A 85 10.91 14.21 -9.18
C GLN A 85 10.01 12.96 -9.26
N VAL A 86 8.99 12.86 -8.40
CA VAL A 86 8.30 11.59 -8.16
C VAL A 86 7.51 11.11 -9.38
N GLU A 87 6.86 12.01 -10.14
CA GLU A 87 6.16 11.61 -11.37
C GLU A 87 7.14 11.02 -12.39
N GLY A 88 8.31 11.63 -12.55
CA GLY A 88 9.36 11.11 -13.44
C GLY A 88 9.84 9.72 -13.02
N ASN A 89 10.00 9.50 -11.71
CA ASN A 89 10.43 8.22 -11.16
C ASN A 89 9.36 7.14 -11.36
N VAL A 90 8.09 7.43 -11.04
CA VAL A 90 6.96 6.50 -11.28
C VAL A 90 6.86 6.18 -12.77
N ARG A 91 6.86 7.19 -13.63
CA ARG A 91 6.76 7.03 -15.09
C ARG A 91 7.90 6.17 -15.64
N SER A 92 9.13 6.40 -15.19
CA SER A 92 10.30 5.63 -15.62
C SER A 92 10.19 4.16 -15.20
N ALA A 93 9.78 3.90 -13.94
CA ALA A 93 9.56 2.55 -13.45
C ALA A 93 8.44 1.83 -14.22
N VAL A 94 7.30 2.50 -14.46
CA VAL A 94 6.17 1.96 -15.23
C VAL A 94 6.57 1.65 -16.68
N LEU A 95 7.32 2.54 -17.34
CA LEU A 95 7.79 2.31 -18.72
C LEU A 95 8.80 1.17 -18.83
N GLY A 96 9.51 0.85 -17.74
CA GLY A 96 10.40 -0.31 -17.67
C GLY A 96 9.67 -1.67 -17.61
N LEU A 97 8.37 -1.68 -17.31
CA LEU A 97 7.56 -2.91 -17.29
C LEU A 97 7.20 -3.38 -18.70
N HIS A 98 6.98 -4.70 -18.85
CA HIS A 98 6.53 -5.26 -20.11
C HIS A 98 5.13 -4.72 -20.47
N GLY A 99 5.07 -3.86 -21.50
CA GLY A 99 3.83 -3.20 -21.92
C GLY A 99 3.69 -1.74 -21.46
N GLY A 100 4.65 -1.21 -20.68
CA GLY A 100 4.69 0.21 -20.31
C GLY A 100 3.53 0.69 -19.43
N GLU A 101 2.89 -0.24 -18.71
CA GLU A 101 1.79 0.02 -17.79
C GLU A 101 1.97 -0.83 -16.51
N LEU A 102 1.54 -0.28 -15.37
CA LEU A 102 1.40 -1.01 -14.11
C LEU A 102 -0.06 -1.45 -13.96
N PRO A 103 -0.38 -2.75 -14.02
CA PRO A 103 -1.75 -3.22 -13.90
C PRO A 103 -2.38 -2.92 -12.54
N VAL A 104 -3.72 -2.79 -12.51
CA VAL A 104 -4.47 -2.78 -11.25
C VAL A 104 -4.26 -4.11 -10.52
N GLY A 105 -3.91 -4.05 -9.23
CA GLY A 105 -3.55 -5.22 -8.43
C GLY A 105 -2.06 -5.55 -8.38
N GLU A 106 -1.24 -4.74 -9.05
CA GLU A 106 0.22 -4.69 -8.87
C GLU A 106 0.62 -3.38 -8.16
N ALA A 107 1.82 -3.37 -7.59
CA ALA A 107 2.39 -2.18 -6.97
C ALA A 107 3.90 -2.14 -7.18
N LEU A 108 4.46 -0.93 -7.24
CA LEU A 108 5.90 -0.70 -7.26
C LEU A 108 6.27 0.43 -6.30
N VAL A 109 7.53 0.46 -5.88
CA VAL A 109 8.08 1.50 -5.01
C VAL A 109 9.11 2.32 -5.76
N VAL A 110 9.07 3.63 -5.60
CA VAL A 110 10.06 4.56 -6.16
C VAL A 110 10.50 5.57 -5.10
N PRO A 111 11.70 6.17 -5.23
CA PRO A 111 12.09 7.27 -4.38
C PRO A 111 11.27 8.52 -4.70
N THR A 112 10.90 9.29 -3.68
CA THR A 112 10.27 10.61 -3.83
C THR A 112 11.27 11.70 -4.23
N GLY A 113 12.54 11.50 -3.85
CA GLY A 113 13.60 12.51 -3.93
C GLY A 113 13.74 13.35 -2.65
N GLU A 114 12.89 13.13 -1.65
CA GLU A 114 12.94 13.78 -0.34
C GLU A 114 13.37 12.77 0.74
N PRO A 115 13.91 13.22 1.89
CA PRO A 115 14.29 12.32 2.97
C PRO A 115 13.07 11.73 3.71
N GLU A 116 11.94 12.43 3.69
CA GLU A 116 10.74 12.02 4.42
C GLU A 116 9.46 12.58 3.77
N PRO A 117 8.57 11.72 3.24
CA PRO A 117 8.76 10.29 2.99
C PRO A 117 9.83 10.04 1.92
N GLU A 118 10.74 9.09 2.14
CA GLU A 118 11.75 8.68 1.14
C GLU A 118 11.11 7.92 -0.02
N TRP A 119 10.01 7.20 0.24
CA TRP A 119 9.41 6.27 -0.71
C TRP A 119 7.97 6.62 -1.06
N LEU A 120 7.61 6.42 -2.34
CA LEU A 120 6.24 6.38 -2.80
C LEU A 120 5.93 4.99 -3.35
N ILE A 121 4.87 4.37 -2.84
CA ILE A 121 4.33 3.11 -3.35
C ILE A 121 3.19 3.44 -4.31
N SER A 122 3.42 3.22 -5.61
CA SER A 122 2.41 3.38 -6.65
C SER A 122 1.59 2.09 -6.78
N ALA A 123 0.27 2.19 -6.57
CA ALA A 123 -0.66 1.08 -6.60
C ALA A 123 -1.93 1.48 -7.38
N PRO A 124 -2.04 1.12 -8.66
CA PRO A 124 -3.11 1.61 -9.51
C PRO A 124 -4.50 1.17 -9.05
N THR A 125 -5.43 2.11 -9.00
CA THR A 125 -6.86 1.86 -8.75
C THR A 125 -7.70 1.99 -10.00
N MET A 126 -7.13 2.49 -11.09
CA MET A 126 -7.77 2.65 -12.38
C MET A 126 -6.75 2.41 -13.49
N ARG A 127 -7.22 2.06 -14.69
CA ARG A 127 -6.31 1.91 -15.82
C ARG A 127 -6.00 3.28 -16.43
N GLN A 128 -7.04 4.05 -16.71
CA GLN A 128 -6.90 5.38 -17.35
C GLN A 128 -6.99 6.50 -16.30
N PRO A 129 -6.20 7.58 -16.43
CA PRO A 129 -6.37 8.75 -15.57
C PRO A 129 -7.78 9.33 -15.71
N GLY A 130 -8.46 9.62 -14.59
CA GLY A 130 -9.79 10.22 -14.64
C GLY A 130 -10.95 9.22 -14.75
N GLU A 131 -10.67 7.92 -14.74
CA GLU A 131 -11.68 6.87 -14.86
C GLU A 131 -12.56 6.81 -13.61
N LEU A 132 -13.88 6.86 -13.81
CA LEU A 132 -14.86 6.56 -12.78
C LEU A 132 -14.99 5.05 -12.63
N LEU A 133 -14.86 4.54 -11.40
CA LEU A 133 -14.89 3.12 -11.14
C LEU A 133 -16.34 2.63 -10.97
N PRO A 134 -16.66 1.40 -11.42
CA PRO A 134 -17.94 0.77 -11.13
C PRO A 134 -18.20 0.67 -9.62
N GLU A 135 -19.46 0.74 -9.19
CA GLU A 135 -19.85 0.68 -7.77
C GLU A 135 -19.41 -0.65 -7.10
N ASP A 136 -19.41 -1.74 -7.86
CA ASP A 136 -19.01 -3.09 -7.44
C ASP A 136 -17.53 -3.40 -7.70
N THR A 137 -16.71 -2.39 -8.03
CA THR A 137 -15.27 -2.56 -8.27
C THR A 137 -14.56 -3.20 -7.08
N VAL A 138 -13.55 -4.02 -7.36
CA VAL A 138 -12.63 -4.58 -6.35
C VAL A 138 -11.26 -3.89 -6.36
N HIS A 139 -11.11 -2.79 -7.11
CA HIS A 139 -9.83 -2.12 -7.30
C HIS A 139 -9.18 -1.60 -6.01
N PRO A 140 -9.90 -0.99 -5.04
CA PRO A 140 -9.33 -0.64 -3.75
C PRO A 140 -8.68 -1.83 -3.03
N TYR A 141 -9.35 -2.98 -3.02
CA TYR A 141 -8.82 -4.21 -2.42
C TYR A 141 -7.59 -4.70 -3.17
N LEU A 142 -7.62 -4.73 -4.50
CA LEU A 142 -6.49 -5.15 -5.32
C LEU A 142 -5.26 -4.25 -5.09
N ALA A 143 -5.45 -2.94 -5.07
CA ALA A 143 -4.39 -1.97 -4.81
C ALA A 143 -3.83 -2.10 -3.39
N ALA A 144 -4.69 -2.18 -2.37
CA ALA A 144 -4.26 -2.36 -0.99
C ALA A 144 -3.46 -3.66 -0.82
N ARG A 145 -3.96 -4.77 -1.35
CA ARG A 145 -3.28 -6.06 -1.29
C ARG A 145 -1.91 -6.01 -1.97
N ALA A 146 -1.79 -5.33 -3.11
CA ALA A 146 -0.53 -5.16 -3.81
C ALA A 146 0.48 -4.36 -2.96
N VAL A 147 0.06 -3.25 -2.34
CA VAL A 147 0.89 -2.46 -1.41
C VAL A 147 1.41 -3.33 -0.27
N LEU A 148 0.52 -4.07 0.41
CA LEU A 148 0.88 -4.86 1.59
C LEU A 148 1.80 -6.03 1.23
N ARG A 149 1.56 -6.71 0.10
CA ARG A 149 2.45 -7.77 -0.39
C ARG A 149 3.80 -7.24 -0.82
N LEU A 150 3.84 -6.09 -1.49
CA LEU A 150 5.09 -5.41 -1.86
C LEU A 150 5.88 -5.03 -0.61
N TRP A 151 5.23 -4.50 0.43
CA TRP A 151 5.90 -4.22 1.70
C TRP A 151 6.49 -5.50 2.33
N LEU A 152 5.70 -6.57 2.39
CA LEU A 152 6.08 -7.81 3.05
C LEU A 152 7.24 -8.52 2.35
N ALA A 153 7.18 -8.65 1.02
CA ALA A 153 8.09 -9.51 0.24
C ALA A 153 8.97 -8.75 -0.76
N GLY A 154 8.68 -7.48 -1.04
CA GLY A 154 9.40 -6.66 -2.00
C GLY A 154 10.81 -6.30 -1.55
N ARG A 155 11.63 -5.92 -2.52
CA ARG A 155 13.02 -5.50 -2.35
C ARG A 155 13.26 -4.21 -3.11
N LEU A 156 14.15 -3.39 -2.58
CA LEU A 156 14.71 -2.25 -3.30
C LEU A 156 15.71 -2.73 -4.36
N ASP A 157 16.11 -1.83 -5.26
CA ASP A 157 17.08 -2.10 -6.32
C ASP A 157 18.45 -2.57 -5.78
N ASP A 158 18.81 -2.12 -4.58
CA ASP A 158 20.03 -2.56 -3.88
C ASP A 158 19.88 -3.91 -3.13
N GLY A 159 18.74 -4.56 -3.27
CA GLY A 159 18.44 -5.87 -2.71
C GLY A 159 17.92 -5.87 -1.27
N ARG A 160 17.91 -4.73 -0.57
CA ARG A 160 17.36 -4.65 0.80
C ARG A 160 15.85 -4.96 0.81
N PRO A 161 15.34 -5.75 1.78
CA PRO A 161 13.90 -5.95 1.93
C PRO A 161 13.18 -4.63 2.21
N LEU A 162 12.07 -4.36 1.53
CA LEU A 162 11.33 -3.10 1.70
C LEU A 162 10.89 -2.88 3.15
N ARG A 163 10.36 -3.92 3.81
CA ARG A 163 9.99 -3.89 5.24
C ARG A 163 11.13 -3.53 6.21
N SER A 164 12.39 -3.63 5.80
CA SER A 164 13.53 -3.25 6.65
C SER A 164 13.81 -1.74 6.66
N VAL A 165 13.31 -1.02 5.66
CA VAL A 165 13.50 0.43 5.50
C VAL A 165 12.20 1.21 5.65
N VAL A 166 11.05 0.61 5.30
CA VAL A 166 9.73 1.19 5.47
C VAL A 166 9.05 0.53 6.67
N ARG A 167 8.91 1.27 7.78
CA ARG A 167 8.18 0.80 8.96
C ARG A 167 6.79 1.42 9.07
N THR A 168 6.64 2.65 8.60
CA THR A 168 5.38 3.40 8.55
C THR A 168 4.97 3.65 7.11
N ILE A 169 3.70 3.36 6.81
CA ILE A 169 3.05 3.65 5.53
C ILE A 169 1.88 4.59 5.79
N ALA A 170 1.86 5.76 5.16
CA ALA A 170 0.70 6.64 5.12
C ALA A 170 -0.13 6.36 3.86
N MET A 171 -1.42 6.03 4.03
CA MET A 171 -2.29 5.60 2.94
C MET A 171 -3.55 6.47 2.85
N PRO A 172 -3.86 7.06 1.68
CA PRO A 172 -5.11 7.80 1.47
C PRO A 172 -6.26 6.84 1.11
N GLY A 173 -7.45 7.38 0.88
CA GLY A 173 -8.54 6.67 0.22
C GLY A 173 -8.15 6.14 -1.16
N LEU A 174 -8.31 4.83 -1.36
CA LEU A 174 -8.03 4.18 -2.64
C LEU A 174 -9.29 4.23 -3.52
N GLY A 175 -9.23 4.97 -4.63
CA GLY A 175 -10.33 5.11 -5.59
C GLY A 175 -11.48 6.03 -5.15
N THR A 176 -11.41 6.65 -3.96
CA THR A 176 -12.53 7.42 -3.37
C THR A 176 -12.68 8.84 -3.90
N GLY A 177 -11.63 9.41 -4.49
CA GLY A 177 -11.65 10.73 -5.11
C GLY A 177 -12.21 10.67 -6.52
N VAL A 178 -11.32 10.79 -7.50
CA VAL A 178 -11.66 10.77 -8.94
C VAL A 178 -12.42 9.50 -9.34
N GLY A 179 -12.06 8.36 -8.75
CA GLY A 179 -12.70 7.07 -9.03
C GLY A 179 -14.11 6.91 -8.47
N GLY A 180 -14.58 7.80 -7.59
CA GLY A 180 -15.96 7.81 -7.08
C GLY A 180 -16.33 6.64 -6.16
N VAL A 181 -15.38 5.84 -5.69
CA VAL A 181 -15.67 4.72 -4.78
C VAL A 181 -16.20 5.24 -3.45
N ALA A 182 -17.33 4.70 -3.00
CA ALA A 182 -17.89 5.06 -1.70
C ALA A 182 -16.88 4.80 -0.56
N PRO A 183 -16.71 5.72 0.41
CA PRO A 183 -15.73 5.57 1.48
C PRO A 183 -15.86 4.26 2.28
N ALA A 184 -17.09 3.83 2.56
CA ALA A 184 -17.34 2.56 3.26
C ALA A 184 -16.92 1.33 2.43
N THR A 185 -17.05 1.38 1.10
CA THR A 185 -16.60 0.30 0.22
C THR A 185 -15.08 0.23 0.19
N CYS A 186 -14.40 1.37 0.08
CA CYS A 186 -12.95 1.47 0.20
C CYS A 186 -12.47 0.89 1.55
N ALA A 187 -13.08 1.31 2.66
CA ALA A 187 -12.78 0.82 4.01
C ALA A 187 -12.88 -0.70 4.15
N ARG A 188 -14.00 -1.29 3.74
CA ARG A 188 -14.18 -2.75 3.79
C ARG A 188 -13.14 -3.49 2.94
N GLN A 189 -12.77 -2.93 1.79
CA GLN A 189 -11.83 -3.56 0.87
C GLN A 189 -10.37 -3.49 1.36
N VAL A 190 -9.95 -2.35 1.93
CA VAL A 190 -8.63 -2.23 2.58
C VAL A 190 -8.54 -3.16 3.78
N ALA A 191 -9.60 -3.23 4.61
CA ALA A 191 -9.68 -4.17 5.72
C ALA A 191 -9.52 -5.63 5.27
N ALA A 192 -10.25 -6.04 4.23
CA ALA A 192 -10.14 -7.39 3.68
C ALA A 192 -8.73 -7.72 3.14
N ALA A 193 -8.08 -6.75 2.48
CA ALA A 193 -6.71 -6.91 2.00
C ALA A 193 -5.71 -7.06 3.16
N TRP A 194 -5.88 -6.27 4.22
CA TRP A 194 -5.08 -6.39 5.44
C TRP A 194 -5.23 -7.77 6.07
N ASP A 195 -6.48 -8.20 6.27
CA ASP A 195 -6.78 -9.47 6.92
C ASP A 195 -6.24 -10.65 6.11
N GLU A 196 -6.34 -10.62 4.78
CA GLU A 196 -5.78 -11.67 3.92
C GLU A 196 -4.25 -11.75 4.02
N VAL A 197 -3.56 -10.62 4.01
CA VAL A 197 -2.09 -10.60 3.98
C VAL A 197 -1.49 -10.93 5.34
N PHE A 198 -2.15 -10.56 6.44
CA PHE A 198 -1.57 -10.65 7.79
C PHE A 198 -2.30 -11.57 8.77
N SER A 199 -3.50 -12.09 8.46
CA SER A 199 -4.05 -13.17 9.29
C SER A 199 -3.27 -14.46 9.08
N PRO A 200 -2.92 -15.18 10.16
CA PRO A 200 -2.47 -16.55 10.02
C PRO A 200 -3.61 -17.35 9.37
N LEU A 201 -3.37 -17.88 8.17
CA LEU A 201 -4.27 -18.90 7.59
C LEU A 201 -4.45 -20.01 8.65
N PRO A 202 -5.66 -20.54 8.86
CA PRO A 202 -5.79 -21.79 9.59
C PRO A 202 -4.94 -22.82 8.86
N SER A 203 -3.99 -23.42 9.57
CA SER A 203 -3.23 -24.57 9.10
C SER A 203 -4.22 -25.59 8.55
N ARG A 204 -4.18 -25.82 7.23
CA ARG A 204 -4.92 -26.90 6.58
C ARG A 204 -4.14 -28.20 6.70
#